data_AF-A0A2D4M2Z4-F1
#
_entry.id   AF-A0A2D4M2Z4-F1
#
_cell.length_a   1.000
_cell.length_b   1.000
_cell.length_c   1.000
_cell.angle_alpha   90.00
_cell.angle_beta   90.00
_cell.angle_gamma   90.00
#
_symmetry.space_group_name_H-M   'P 1'
#
loop_
_entity.id
_entity.type
_entity.pdbx_description
1 polymer ?
#
loop_
_entity_poly.entity_id
_entity_poly.type
_entity_poly.pdbx_seq_one_letter_code
_entity_poly.pdbx_strand_id
1 'polypeptide(L)'
;AGELVAAWDKAAADALDRVVPLRPLTRCRSQRAPWFSEELREMKRQKRCLESIWRMSRSESDRTNLRSFIKTYLRAMRAAKCTHFSALIASADNCHAALFRV
;
A
#
# COMPACT_ATOMS: atom_id res chain seq x y z
N ALA A 1 8.83 50.49 -4.12
CA ALA A 1 8.06 49.45 -4.85
C ALA A 1 8.27 48.04 -4.26
N GLY A 2 9.49 47.66 -3.86
CA GLY A 2 9.77 46.31 -3.33
C GLY A 2 9.12 45.98 -1.97
N GLU A 3 8.95 46.95 -1.08
CA GLU A 3 8.36 46.71 0.26
C GLU A 3 6.89 46.31 0.20
N LEU A 4 6.11 46.92 -0.70
CA LEU A 4 4.70 46.57 -0.87
C LEU A 4 4.56 45.13 -1.39
N VAL A 5 5.35 44.77 -2.40
CA VAL A 5 5.36 43.41 -2.95
C VAL A 5 5.74 42.38 -1.89
N ALA A 6 6.78 42.66 -1.09
CA ALA A 6 7.19 41.76 0.00
C ALA A 6 6.11 41.59 1.09
N ALA A 7 5.38 42.67 1.43
CA ALA A 7 4.28 42.61 2.39
C ALA A 7 3.10 41.76 1.86
N TRP A 8 2.78 41.90 0.57
CA TRP A 8 1.76 41.10 -0.10
C TRP A 8 2.13 39.63 -0.17
N ASP A 9 3.37 39.32 -0.58
CA ASP A 9 3.86 37.94 -0.66
C ASP A 9 3.80 37.24 0.70
N LYS A 10 4.16 37.96 1.77
CA LYS A 10 4.07 37.45 3.14
C LYS A 10 2.63 37.19 3.56
N ALA A 11 1.71 38.13 3.32
CA ALA A 11 0.30 37.98 3.66
C ALA A 11 -0.35 36.81 2.89
N ALA A 12 0.02 36.63 1.62
CA ALA A 12 -0.46 35.52 0.80
C ALA A 12 0.08 34.16 1.31
N ALA A 13 1.35 34.10 1.70
CA ALA A 13 1.95 32.90 2.29
C ALA A 13 1.28 32.52 3.63
N ASP A 14 1.05 33.50 4.51
CA ASP A 14 0.37 33.28 5.79
C ASP A 14 -1.09 32.83 5.62
N ALA A 15 -1.79 33.36 4.62
CA ALA A 15 -3.15 32.92 4.28
C ALA A 15 -3.17 31.49 3.74
N LEU A 16 -2.19 31.12 2.91
CA LEU A 16 -2.03 29.76 2.39
C LEU A 16 -1.73 28.78 3.52
N ASP A 17 -0.85 29.10 4.47
CA ASP A 17 -0.51 28.21 5.58
C ASP A 17 -1.68 28.02 6.56
N ARG A 18 -2.59 28.99 6.68
CA ARG A 18 -3.83 28.84 7.48
C ARG A 18 -4.85 27.89 6.84
N VAL A 19 -5.01 27.96 5.52
CA VAL A 19 -6.00 27.15 4.77
C VAL A 19 -5.46 25.76 4.46
N VAL A 20 -4.18 25.68 4.14
CA VAL A 20 -3.45 24.47 3.81
C VAL A 20 -2.16 24.50 4.62
N PRO A 21 -2.22 24.23 5.95
CA PRO A 21 -0.99 24.05 6.70
C PRO A 21 -0.21 22.98 5.95
N LEU A 22 1.05 23.28 5.63
CA LEU A 22 1.98 22.34 5.03
C LEU A 22 2.28 21.24 6.06
N ARG A 23 1.26 20.45 6.39
CA ARG A 23 1.43 19.19 7.10
C ARG A 23 2.40 18.44 6.21
N PRO A 24 3.57 18.05 6.72
CA PRO A 24 4.39 17.08 6.01
C PRO A 24 3.41 15.97 5.64
N LEU A 25 3.23 15.70 4.35
CA LEU A 25 2.48 14.54 3.93
C LEU A 25 3.11 13.42 4.72
N THR A 26 2.42 12.95 5.77
CA THR A 26 2.88 11.84 6.56
C THR A 26 2.91 10.77 5.53
N ARG A 27 4.09 10.56 4.93
CA ARG A 27 4.35 9.41 4.10
C ARG A 27 4.10 8.34 5.13
N CYS A 28 2.90 7.75 5.07
CA CYS A 28 2.62 6.45 5.60
C CYS A 28 3.56 5.55 4.81
N ARG A 29 4.86 5.65 5.12
CA ARG A 29 5.93 4.80 4.66
C ARG A 29 5.39 3.47 5.07
N SER A 30 4.98 2.75 4.05
CA SER A 30 4.37 1.46 4.15
C SER A 30 5.30 0.55 4.97
N GLN A 31 5.13 0.55 6.29
CA GLN A 31 5.15 -0.66 7.08
C GLN A 31 3.88 -1.50 6.80
N ARG A 32 3.11 -1.21 5.73
CA ARG A 32 1.76 -1.74 5.51
C ARG A 32 1.71 -3.27 5.40
N ALA A 33 2.85 -3.94 5.25
CA ALA A 33 2.99 -5.37 5.47
C ALA A 33 4.45 -5.75 5.19
N PRO A 34 5.29 -6.01 6.20
CA PRO A 34 6.64 -6.54 5.98
C PRO A 34 6.63 -7.86 5.20
N TRP A 35 5.52 -8.62 5.31
CA TRP A 35 5.25 -9.84 4.57
C TRP A 35 4.84 -9.64 3.09
N PHE A 36 4.65 -8.40 2.62
CA PHE A 36 4.19 -8.13 1.24
C PHE A 36 5.38 -7.94 0.29
N SER A 37 5.91 -9.09 -0.17
CA SER A 37 7.04 -9.19 -1.07
C SER A 37 6.79 -8.55 -2.45
N GLU A 38 7.87 -8.32 -3.21
CA GLU A 38 7.77 -7.83 -4.60
C GLU A 38 7.06 -8.84 -5.50
N GLU A 39 7.23 -10.14 -5.26
CA GLU A 39 6.50 -11.20 -5.96
C GLU A 39 4.97 -11.03 -5.83
N LEU A 40 4.47 -10.77 -4.61
CA LEU A 40 3.04 -10.52 -4.39
C LEU A 40 2.56 -9.23 -5.05
N ARG A 41 3.43 -8.22 -5.18
CA ARG A 41 3.11 -6.98 -5.93
C ARG A 41 2.97 -7.28 -7.42
N GLU A 42 3.87 -8.09 -7.97
CA GLU A 42 3.82 -8.49 -9.37
C GLU A 42 2.59 -9.34 -9.65
N MET A 43 2.30 -10.33 -8.81
CA MET A 43 1.04 -11.08 -8.91
C MET A 43 -0.19 -10.16 -8.84
N LYS A 44 -0.18 -9.14 -7.98
CA LYS A 44 -1.27 -8.16 -7.90
C LYS A 44 -1.41 -7.31 -9.18
N ARG A 45 -0.29 -6.98 -9.84
CA ARG A 45 -0.30 -6.29 -11.15
C ARG A 45 -0.85 -7.20 -12.24
N GLN A 46 -0.36 -8.44 -12.32
CA GLN A 46 -0.84 -9.45 -13.26
C GLN A 46 -2.33 -9.74 -13.10
N LYS A 47 -2.82 -9.84 -11.85
CA LYS A 47 -4.25 -9.96 -11.56
C LYS A 47 -5.05 -8.84 -12.23
N ARG A 48 -4.61 -7.57 -12.11
CA ARG A 48 -5.28 -6.42 -12.73
C ARG A 48 -5.21 -6.47 -14.26
N CYS A 49 -4.09 -6.95 -14.81
CA CYS A 49 -3.97 -7.17 -16.25
C CYS A 49 -5.02 -8.18 -16.74
N LEU A 50 -5.14 -9.34 -16.07
CA LEU A 50 -6.15 -10.36 -16.39
C LEU A 50 -7.59 -9.83 -16.22
N GLU A 51 -7.84 -9.01 -15.21
CA GLU A 51 -9.14 -8.33 -15.05
C GLU A 51 -9.44 -7.41 -16.22
N SER A 52 -8.47 -6.62 -16.69
CA SER A 52 -8.63 -5.76 -17.85
C SER A 52 -8.86 -6.56 -19.13
N ILE A 53 -8.12 -7.64 -19.35
CA ILE A 53 -8.30 -8.54 -20.50
C ILE A 53 -9.71 -9.10 -20.52
N TRP A 54 -10.18 -9.67 -19.41
CA TRP A 54 -11.54 -10.22 -19.31
C TRP A 54 -12.62 -9.13 -19.52
N ARG A 55 -12.42 -7.91 -19.03
CA ARG A 55 -13.35 -6.80 -19.27
C ARG A 55 -13.45 -6.42 -20.74
N MET A 56 -12.34 -6.53 -21.48
CA MET A 56 -12.30 -6.25 -22.92
C MET A 56 -12.89 -7.39 -23.75
N SER A 57 -12.48 -8.62 -23.48
CA SER A 57 -12.89 -9.79 -24.28
C SER A 57 -14.29 -10.31 -23.95
N ARG A 58 -14.71 -10.16 -22.68
CA ARG A 58 -15.91 -10.79 -22.10
C ARG A 58 -16.02 -12.30 -22.31
N SER A 59 -14.89 -12.97 -22.57
CA SER A 59 -14.85 -14.41 -22.78
C SER A 59 -14.90 -15.17 -21.45
N GLU A 60 -15.58 -16.31 -21.45
CA GLU A 60 -15.58 -17.24 -20.31
C GLU A 60 -14.20 -17.91 -20.11
N SER A 61 -13.40 -18.07 -21.17
CA SER A 61 -12.01 -18.52 -21.04
C SER A 61 -11.19 -17.56 -20.18
N ASP A 62 -11.33 -16.25 -20.42
CA ASP A 62 -10.57 -15.23 -19.68
C ASP A 62 -11.08 -15.07 -18.26
N ARG A 63 -12.39 -15.25 -18.06
CA ARG A 63 -13.01 -15.31 -16.73
C ARG A 63 -12.47 -16.48 -15.91
N THR A 64 -12.37 -17.66 -16.49
CA THR A 64 -11.84 -18.85 -15.80
C THR A 64 -10.34 -18.70 -15.50
N ASN A 65 -9.56 -18.14 -16.41
CA ASN A 65 -8.15 -17.79 -16.21
C ASN A 65 -7.96 -16.77 -15.07
N LEU A 66 -8.76 -15.71 -15.04
CA LEU A 66 -8.76 -14.75 -13.94
C LEU A 66 -9.09 -15.43 -12.61
N ARG A 67 -10.12 -16.28 -12.59
CA ARG A 67 -10.57 -16.97 -11.37
C ARG A 67 -9.51 -17.94 -10.84
N SER A 68 -8.84 -18.69 -11.71
CA SER A 68 -7.73 -19.58 -11.33
C SER A 68 -6.56 -18.77 -10.77
N PHE A 69 -6.19 -17.68 -11.44
CA PHE A 69 -5.13 -16.78 -10.99
C PHE A 69 -5.42 -16.16 -9.62
N ILE A 70 -6.65 -15.69 -9.37
CA ILE A 70 -7.07 -15.17 -8.07
C ILE A 70 -6.86 -16.21 -6.96
N LYS A 71 -7.21 -17.48 -7.20
CA LYS A 71 -7.00 -18.55 -6.20
C LYS A 71 -5.52 -18.73 -5.89
N THR A 72 -4.66 -18.74 -6.90
CA THR A 72 -3.20 -18.85 -6.74
C THR A 72 -2.64 -17.67 -5.95
N TYR A 73 -3.02 -16.44 -6.33
CA TYR A 73 -2.63 -15.23 -5.61
C TYR A 73 -3.04 -15.26 -4.12
N LEU A 74 -4.27 -15.69 -3.82
CA LEU A 74 -4.74 -15.79 -2.43
C LEU A 74 -4.01 -16.89 -1.64
N ARG A 75 -3.53 -17.95 -2.29
CA ARG A 75 -2.69 -18.98 -1.65
C ARG A 75 -1.30 -18.41 -1.34
N ALA A 76 -0.65 -17.76 -2.30
CA ALA A 76 0.65 -17.11 -2.10
C ALA A 76 0.59 -16.05 -0.99
N MET A 77 -0.45 -15.21 -0.99
CA MET A 77 -0.64 -14.20 0.05
C MET A 77 -0.82 -14.81 1.45
N ARG A 78 -1.54 -15.94 1.55
CA ARG A 78 -1.68 -16.68 2.82
C ARG A 78 -0.36 -17.27 3.27
N ALA A 79 0.39 -17.91 2.36
CA ALA A 79 1.70 -18.48 2.66
C ALA A 79 2.66 -17.41 3.19
N ALA A 80 2.78 -16.27 2.50
CA ALA A 80 3.65 -15.17 2.93
C ALA A 80 3.28 -14.63 4.32
N LYS A 81 1.98 -14.47 4.61
CA LYS A 81 1.51 -14.09 5.96
C LYS A 81 1.89 -15.13 7.00
N CYS A 82 1.62 -16.41 6.74
CA CYS A 82 1.96 -17.49 7.67
C CYS A 82 3.46 -17.51 7.94
N THR A 83 4.30 -17.52 6.91
CA THR A 83 5.77 -17.52 7.06
C THR A 83 6.24 -16.36 7.92
N HIS A 84 5.77 -15.15 7.66
CA HIS A 84 6.17 -13.98 8.43
C HIS A 84 5.74 -14.06 9.90
N PHE A 85 4.47 -14.35 10.17
CA PHE A 85 3.99 -14.40 11.55
C PHE A 85 4.54 -15.61 12.32
N SER A 86 4.74 -16.75 11.66
CA SER A 86 5.43 -17.89 12.27
C SER A 86 6.88 -17.56 12.62
N ALA A 87 7.61 -16.88 11.73
CA ALA A 87 8.96 -16.41 12.02
C ALA A 87 8.98 -15.37 13.15
N LEU A 88 8.01 -14.45 13.16
CA LEU A 88 7.88 -13.44 14.22
C LEU A 88 7.63 -14.10 15.59
N ILE A 89 6.70 -15.06 15.67
CA ILE A 89 6.39 -15.81 16.89
C ILE A 89 7.61 -16.61 17.35
N ALA A 90 8.30 -17.29 16.44
CA ALA A 90 9.52 -18.04 16.75
C ALA A 90 10.63 -17.11 17.27
N SER A 91 10.79 -15.92 16.69
CA SER A 91 11.81 -14.94 17.14
C SER A 91 11.49 -14.27 18.48
N ALA A 92 10.22 -14.30 18.90
CA ALA A 92 9.78 -13.66 20.14
C ALA A 92 9.85 -14.60 21.35
N ASP A 93 10.27 -15.87 21.19
CA ASP A 93 10.35 -16.89 22.25
C ASP A 93 9.09 -16.94 23.15
N ASN A 94 7.90 -16.82 22.55
CA ASN A 94 6.60 -16.75 23.25
C ASN A 94 6.43 -15.55 24.22
N CYS A 95 7.25 -14.51 24.10
CA CYS A 95 7.09 -13.29 24.87
C CYS A 95 5.92 -12.45 24.31
N HIS A 96 4.75 -12.55 24.95
CA HIS A 96 3.54 -11.83 24.56
C HIS A 96 3.74 -10.30 24.51
N ALA A 97 4.56 -9.73 25.39
CA ALA A 97 4.87 -8.29 25.42
C ALA A 97 5.67 -7.81 24.19
N ALA A 98 6.41 -8.71 23.53
CA ALA A 98 7.13 -8.41 22.30
C ALA A 98 6.21 -8.45 21.05
N LEU A 99 5.17 -9.28 21.08
CA LEU A 99 4.24 -9.46 19.95
C LEU A 99 3.15 -8.38 19.88
N PHE A 100 2.71 -7.88 21.04
CA PHE A 100 1.61 -6.93 21.16
C PHE A 100 2.05 -5.67 21.92
N ARG A 101 2.84 -4.80 21.26
CA ARG A 101 3.02 -3.42 21.75
C ARG A 101 1.84 -2.57 21.27
N VAL A 102 1.07 -2.07 22.24
CA VAL A 102 0.01 -1.07 22.08
C VAL A 102 0.62 0.32 22.26
#